data_AF-A0A954P9W0-F1
#
_entry.id   AF-A0A954P9W0-F1
#
_cell.length_a   1.000
_cell.length_b   1.000
_cell.length_c   1.000
_cell.angle_alpha   90.00
_cell.angle_beta   90.00
_cell.angle_gamma   90.00
#
_symmetry.space_group_name_H-M   'P 1'
#
loop_
_entity.id
_entity.type
_entity.pdbx_description
1 polymer ?
#
loop_
_entity_poly.entity_id
_entity_poly.type
_entity_poly.pdbx_seq_one_letter_code
_entity_poly.pdbx_strand_id
1 'polypeptide(L)'
;MLATQWRVMAAIFLGMILTSSQVSQAQQLGSNNSAEQLDSLHVVDLEDQLKNGLRVVTPQQLQFVKTVVLYVDKKRIPRAMVNLVYRWSLEKHESVPFPYFEFAMRALAKRRGVLFPT
;
A
#
# COMPACT_ATOMS: atom_id res chain seq x y z
N MET A 1 -55.32 6.02 -51.31
CA MET A 1 -56.57 6.05 -50.52
C MET A 1 -56.19 6.25 -49.05
N LEU A 2 -56.60 7.39 -48.50
CA LEU A 2 -56.76 7.82 -47.09
C LEU A 2 -55.89 7.14 -46.00
N ALA A 3 -54.97 7.85 -45.33
CA ALA A 3 -55.15 8.43 -43.98
C ALA A 3 -55.91 7.47 -43.04
N THR A 4 -55.47 7.13 -41.82
CA THR A 4 -55.58 8.02 -40.66
C THR A 4 -55.11 7.27 -39.37
N GLN A 5 -54.70 8.04 -38.36
CA GLN A 5 -54.77 7.80 -36.91
C GLN A 5 -53.54 7.28 -36.13
N TRP A 6 -52.87 8.25 -35.51
CA TRP A 6 -52.16 8.14 -34.25
C TRP A 6 -53.11 7.80 -33.09
N ARG A 7 -52.60 6.98 -32.16
CA ARG A 7 -52.94 6.95 -30.72
C ARG A 7 -54.36 6.52 -30.33
N VAL A 8 -54.55 5.25 -30.00
CA VAL A 8 -55.29 4.78 -28.78
C VAL A 8 -54.75 3.38 -28.46
N MET A 9 -53.76 3.27 -27.57
CA MET A 9 -53.90 2.69 -26.23
C MET A 9 -54.30 1.21 -26.15
N ALA A 10 -53.43 0.49 -25.42
CA ALA A 10 -53.75 -0.42 -24.32
C ALA A 10 -54.60 -1.67 -24.61
N ALA A 11 -53.99 -2.85 -24.47
CA ALA A 11 -54.56 -3.92 -23.67
C ALA A 11 -53.60 -5.12 -23.56
N ILE A 12 -53.21 -5.41 -22.30
CA ILE A 12 -53.18 -6.76 -21.72
C ILE A 12 -52.15 -7.74 -22.33
N PHE A 13 -50.88 -7.61 -21.91
CA PHE A 13 -49.97 -8.76 -21.82
C PHE A 13 -49.98 -9.32 -20.40
N LEU A 14 -51.13 -9.86 -20.00
CA LEU A 14 -51.33 -10.64 -18.78
C LEU A 14 -51.12 -12.12 -19.11
N GLY A 15 -50.03 -12.73 -18.62
CA GLY A 15 -49.80 -14.17 -18.81
C GLY A 15 -48.43 -14.64 -18.32
N MET A 16 -48.34 -14.85 -17.01
CA MET A 16 -47.25 -15.51 -16.28
C MET A 16 -46.56 -16.68 -17.03
N ILE A 17 -45.23 -16.66 -17.08
CA ILE A 17 -44.45 -17.85 -16.75
C ILE A 17 -43.50 -17.48 -15.61
N LEU A 18 -43.84 -18.01 -14.44
CA LEU A 18 -42.97 -18.11 -13.28
C LEU A 18 -41.85 -19.10 -13.58
N THR A 19 -40.61 -18.64 -13.63
CA THR A 19 -39.46 -19.46 -13.23
C THR A 19 -38.64 -18.68 -12.24
N SER A 20 -38.76 -19.11 -10.99
CA SER A 20 -37.95 -18.76 -9.85
C SER A 20 -36.47 -19.02 -10.11
N SER A 21 -35.67 -17.96 -10.17
CA SER A 21 -34.26 -18.02 -9.78
C SER A 21 -34.11 -17.13 -8.56
N GLN A 22 -34.43 -17.71 -7.40
CA GLN A 22 -33.83 -17.30 -6.14
C GLN A 22 -32.33 -17.54 -6.26
N VAL A 23 -31.56 -16.47 -6.44
CA VAL A 23 -30.14 -16.47 -6.10
C VAL A 23 -29.96 -15.42 -5.01
N SER A 24 -30.03 -15.93 -3.77
CA SER A 24 -29.37 -15.47 -2.56
C SER A 24 -29.34 -13.96 -2.27
N GLN A 25 -30.36 -13.48 -1.55
CA GLN A 25 -30.17 -12.43 -0.54
C GLN A 25 -29.43 -13.03 0.67
N ALA A 26 -28.10 -13.06 0.62
CA ALA A 26 -27.27 -13.30 1.80
C ALA A 26 -25.83 -12.84 1.53
N GLN A 27 -25.60 -11.52 1.38
CA GLN A 27 -24.30 -10.87 1.61
C GLN A 27 -24.45 -9.33 1.59
N GLN A 28 -25.30 -8.81 2.47
CA GLN A 28 -25.17 -7.44 2.96
C GLN A 28 -25.17 -7.49 4.48
N LEU A 29 -24.05 -7.89 5.08
CA LEU A 29 -23.71 -7.44 6.43
C LEU A 29 -22.21 -7.62 6.71
N GLY A 30 -21.48 -6.52 6.54
CA GLY A 30 -20.19 -6.30 7.21
C GLY A 30 -18.96 -6.92 6.57
N SER A 31 -18.27 -6.17 5.71
CA SER A 31 -16.83 -5.93 5.91
C SER A 31 -16.37 -4.81 4.98
N ASN A 32 -16.63 -3.56 5.38
CA ASN A 32 -15.90 -2.42 4.82
C ASN A 32 -14.47 -2.31 5.37
N ASN A 33 -14.00 -3.26 6.18
CA ASN A 33 -12.73 -3.15 6.89
C ASN A 33 -11.77 -4.33 6.66
N SER A 34 -11.97 -5.23 5.69
CA SER A 34 -10.95 -6.29 5.45
C SER A 34 -9.61 -5.73 4.96
N ALA A 35 -9.61 -4.59 4.28
CA ALA A 35 -8.37 -3.90 3.87
C ALA A 35 -7.72 -3.12 5.03
N GLU A 36 -8.50 -2.52 5.94
CA GLU A 36 -7.98 -1.87 7.16
C GLU A 36 -7.53 -2.90 8.22
N GLN A 37 -8.19 -4.05 8.28
CA GLN A 37 -7.87 -5.13 9.22
C GLN A 37 -6.60 -5.88 8.82
N LEU A 38 -6.23 -5.89 7.53
CA LEU A 38 -4.93 -6.36 7.06
C LEU A 38 -3.78 -5.39 7.37
N ASP A 39 -4.04 -4.09 7.50
CA ASP A 39 -3.03 -3.11 7.93
C ASP A 39 -2.71 -3.24 9.44
N SER A 40 -3.63 -3.83 10.21
CA SER A 40 -3.41 -4.23 11.61
C SER A 40 -2.72 -5.59 11.78
N LEU A 41 -2.47 -6.32 10.68
CA LEU A 41 -1.82 -7.62 10.67
C LEU A 41 -0.31 -7.45 10.37
N HIS A 42 0.47 -7.17 11.41
CA HIS A 42 1.94 -7.23 11.39
C HIS A 42 2.64 -6.33 10.35
N VAL A 43 2.29 -5.04 10.29
CA VAL A 43 3.22 -4.06 9.72
C VAL A 43 4.41 -3.97 10.68
N VAL A 44 5.49 -4.67 10.34
CA VAL A 44 6.76 -4.55 11.07
C VAL A 44 7.14 -3.07 11.11
N ASP A 45 7.43 -2.58 12.32
CA ASP A 45 7.87 -1.22 12.50
C ASP A 45 9.12 -0.95 11.65
N LEU A 46 9.19 0.23 11.02
CA LEU A 46 10.28 0.52 10.08
C LEU A 46 11.64 0.52 10.78
N GLU A 47 11.71 0.98 12.04
CA GLU A 47 12.93 0.93 12.82
C GLU A 47 13.36 -0.52 13.06
N ASP A 48 12.44 -1.37 13.49
CA ASP A 48 12.72 -2.79 13.73
C ASP A 48 13.12 -3.53 12.45
N GLN A 49 12.46 -3.26 11.33
CA GLN A 49 12.80 -3.81 10.03
C GLN A 49 14.24 -3.44 9.65
N LEU A 50 14.61 -2.16 9.78
CA LEU A 50 15.93 -1.68 9.40
C LEU A 50 17.01 -2.15 10.39
N LYS A 51 16.74 -2.10 11.69
CA LYS A 51 17.68 -2.54 12.75
C LYS A 51 18.05 -4.01 12.57
N ASN A 52 17.05 -4.87 12.43
CA ASN A 52 17.26 -6.31 12.35
C ASN A 52 17.77 -6.71 10.95
N GLY A 53 17.15 -6.19 9.89
CA GLY A 53 17.50 -6.53 8.51
C GLY A 53 18.88 -6.02 8.10
N LEU A 54 19.28 -4.83 8.56
CA LEU A 54 20.60 -4.28 8.24
C LEU A 54 21.72 -4.81 9.16
N ARG A 55 21.38 -5.64 10.16
CA ARG A 55 22.32 -6.13 11.17
C ARG A 55 23.06 -4.98 11.85
N VAL A 56 22.29 -4.02 12.38
CA VAL A 56 22.84 -2.87 13.10
C VAL A 56 23.53 -3.35 14.38
N VAL A 57 24.82 -3.06 14.53
CA VAL A 57 25.63 -3.51 15.69
C VAL A 57 26.16 -2.37 16.55
N THR A 58 26.32 -1.15 16.01
CA THR A 58 26.86 -0.03 16.79
C THR A 58 25.80 1.01 17.14
N PRO A 59 25.99 1.79 18.23
CA PRO A 59 25.11 2.90 18.57
C PRO A 59 25.02 3.96 17.46
N GLN A 60 26.11 4.24 16.74
CA GLN A 60 26.09 5.20 15.63
C GLN A 60 25.20 4.70 14.48
N GLN A 61 25.27 3.40 14.15
CA GLN A 61 24.43 2.80 13.12
C GLN A 61 22.95 2.86 13.51
N LEU A 62 22.63 2.56 14.78
CA LEU A 62 21.27 2.68 15.29
C LEU A 62 20.76 4.12 15.22
N GLN A 63 21.60 5.09 15.56
CA GLN A 63 21.26 6.51 15.48
C GLN A 63 20.97 6.95 14.03
N PHE A 64 21.73 6.43 13.07
CA PHE A 64 21.47 6.67 11.65
C PHE A 64 20.10 6.10 11.24
N VAL A 65 19.77 4.86 11.60
CA VAL A 65 18.46 4.25 11.34
C VAL A 65 17.33 5.08 11.93
N LYS A 66 17.44 5.49 13.21
CA LYS A 66 16.45 6.35 13.87
C LYS A 66 16.25 7.67 13.13
N THR A 67 17.33 8.26 12.62
CA THR A 67 17.25 9.49 11.82
C THR A 67 16.53 9.26 10.50
N VAL A 68 16.77 8.13 9.83
CA VAL A 68 16.04 7.75 8.61
C VAL A 68 14.55 7.60 8.89
N VAL A 69 14.16 6.89 9.95
CA VAL A 69 12.76 6.71 10.37
C VAL A 69 12.11 8.06 10.63
N LEU A 70 12.75 8.92 11.43
CA LEU A 70 12.27 10.27 11.70
C LEU A 70 12.05 11.09 10.42
N TYR A 71 12.92 10.94 9.41
CA TYR A 71 12.79 11.66 8.14
C TYR A 71 11.67 11.10 7.27
N VAL A 72 11.37 9.81 7.39
CA VAL A 72 10.19 9.20 6.78
C VAL A 72 8.91 9.70 7.45
N ASP A 73 8.86 9.70 8.78
CA ASP A 73 7.70 10.17 9.55
C ASP A 73 7.40 11.64 9.27
N LYS A 74 8.45 12.47 9.17
CA LYS A 74 8.35 13.89 8.78
C LYS A 74 8.10 14.10 7.28
N LYS A 75 7.90 13.03 6.50
CA LYS A 75 7.68 13.06 5.04
C LYS A 75 8.78 13.80 4.27
N ARG A 76 9.99 13.89 4.82
CA ARG A 76 11.18 14.44 4.14
C ARG A 76 11.70 13.45 3.11
N ILE A 77 11.52 12.16 3.38
CA ILE A 77 11.91 11.06 2.51
C ILE A 77 10.74 10.08 2.41
N PRO A 78 10.38 9.60 1.21
CA PRO A 78 9.31 8.61 1.08
C PRO A 78 9.76 7.23 1.56
N ARG A 79 8.89 6.53 2.32
CA ARG A 79 9.13 5.14 2.79
C ARG A 79 9.49 4.18 1.65
N ALA A 80 8.89 4.36 0.48
CA ALA A 80 9.20 3.58 -0.72
C ALA A 80 10.68 3.66 -1.14
N MET A 81 11.31 4.82 -0.99
CA MET A 81 12.75 4.98 -1.27
C MET A 81 13.59 4.19 -0.27
N VAL A 82 13.24 4.25 1.01
CA VAL A 82 13.92 3.49 2.06
C VAL A 82 13.80 1.99 1.81
N ASN A 83 12.60 1.50 1.49
CA ASN A 83 12.37 0.09 1.17
C ASN A 83 13.17 -0.37 -0.06
N LEU A 84 13.26 0.46 -1.10
CA LEU A 84 14.05 0.16 -2.30
C LEU A 84 15.54 0.02 -1.96
N VAL A 85 16.09 0.97 -1.20
CA VAL A 85 17.51 0.94 -0.80
C VAL A 85 17.79 -0.20 0.17
N TYR A 86 16.88 -0.46 1.10
CA TYR A 86 16.95 -1.60 2.01
C TYR A 86 17.11 -2.91 1.25
N ARG A 87 16.18 -3.20 0.33
CA ARG A 87 16.24 -4.41 -0.51
C ARG A 87 17.54 -4.49 -1.32
N TRP A 88 17.90 -3.39 -2.01
CA TRP A 88 19.13 -3.33 -2.78
C TRP A 88 20.38 -3.61 -1.92
N SER A 89 20.39 -3.16 -0.67
CA SER A 89 21.53 -3.35 0.24
C SER A 89 21.67 -4.82 0.68
N LEU A 90 20.55 -5.50 0.91
CA LEU A 90 20.53 -6.94 1.19
C LEU A 90 21.03 -7.75 -0.01
N GLU A 91 20.54 -7.41 -1.22
CA GLU A 91 20.95 -8.06 -2.47
C GLU A 91 22.43 -7.80 -2.79
N LYS A 92 22.97 -6.63 -2.40
CA LYS A 92 24.36 -6.26 -2.65
C LYS A 92 25.35 -7.01 -1.74
N HIS A 93 25.04 -7.13 -0.45
CA HIS A 93 25.93 -7.77 0.51
C HIS A 93 25.19 -8.26 1.76
N GLU A 94 24.59 -9.43 1.68
CA GLU A 94 23.74 -10.01 2.74
C GLU A 94 24.42 -10.08 4.12
N SER A 95 25.73 -10.38 4.17
CA SER A 95 26.46 -10.51 5.43
C SER A 95 26.63 -9.18 6.17
N VAL A 96 26.79 -8.07 5.43
CA VAL A 96 27.10 -6.74 5.96
C VAL A 96 26.37 -5.67 5.13
N PRO A 97 25.03 -5.58 5.24
CA PRO A 97 24.23 -4.72 4.36
C PRO A 97 24.22 -3.24 4.80
N PHE A 98 24.43 -2.94 6.09
CA PHE A 98 24.32 -1.58 6.62
C PHE A 98 25.16 -0.52 5.88
N PRO A 99 26.48 -0.72 5.63
CA PRO A 99 27.30 0.31 5.00
C PRO A 99 26.81 0.70 3.59
N TYR A 100 26.28 -0.28 2.84
CA TYR A 100 25.70 -0.04 1.51
C TYR A 100 24.40 0.75 1.61
N PHE A 101 23.56 0.40 2.59
CA PHE A 101 22.33 1.13 2.86
C PHE A 101 22.62 2.60 3.20
N GLU A 102 23.55 2.85 4.12
CA GLU A 102 23.93 4.19 4.53
C GLU A 102 24.45 5.01 3.35
N PHE A 103 25.38 4.44 2.58
CA PHE A 103 25.96 5.10 1.40
C PHE A 103 24.87 5.50 0.39
N ALA A 104 24.00 4.56 0.01
CA ALA A 104 22.95 4.80 -0.97
C ALA A 104 21.89 5.79 -0.44
N MET A 105 21.51 5.69 0.82
CA MET A 105 20.59 6.62 1.46
C MET A 105 21.14 8.05 1.48
N ARG A 106 22.41 8.24 1.85
CA ARG A 106 23.07 9.56 1.83
C ARG A 106 23.10 10.13 0.42
N ALA A 107 23.44 9.33 -0.59
CA ALA A 107 23.47 9.78 -1.98
C ALA A 107 22.08 10.19 -2.50
N LEU A 108 21.04 9.38 -2.23
CA LEU A 108 19.67 9.64 -2.69
C LEU A 108 18.98 10.78 -1.94
N ALA A 109 19.26 10.94 -0.65
CA ALA A 109 18.77 12.05 0.15
C ALA A 109 19.41 13.38 -0.31
N LYS A 110 20.72 13.39 -0.58
CA LYS A 110 21.43 14.56 -1.09
C LYS A 110 20.82 15.06 -2.41
N ARG A 111 20.46 14.16 -3.32
CA ARG A 111 19.77 14.50 -4.59
C ARG A 111 18.40 15.16 -4.39
N ARG A 112 17.78 14.96 -3.22
CA ARG A 112 16.49 15.57 -2.83
C ARG A 112 16.66 16.80 -1.93
N GLY A 113 17.89 17.27 -1.72
CA GLY A 113 18.17 18.39 -0.82
C GLY A 113 18.07 18.05 0.66
N VAL A 114 18.06 16.76 1.02
CA VAL A 114 18.03 16.29 2.42
C VAL A 114 19.42 15.80 2.80
N LEU A 115 19.95 16.26 3.94
CA LEU A 115 21.25 15.85 4.45
C LEU A 115 21.08 15.04 5.73
N PHE A 116 21.76 13.90 5.82
CA PHE A 116 21.87 13.14 7.07
C PHE A 116 23.05 13.65 7.90
N PRO A 117 22.93 13.67 9.23
CA PRO A 117 24.07 13.97 10.10
C PRO A 117 25.20 12.95 9.90
N THR A 118 26.44 13.42 10.01
CA THR A 118 27.68 12.62 9.97
C THR A 118 28.05 12.11 11.35
#